data_AF-A0A2W4LL29-F1
#
_entry.id   AF-A0A2W4LL29-F1
#
_cell.length_a   1.000
_cell.length_b   1.000
_cell.length_c   1.000
_cell.angle_alpha   90.00
_cell.angle_beta   90.00
_cell.angle_gamma   90.00
#
_symmetry.space_group_name_H-M   'P 1'
#
loop_
_entity.id
_entity.type
_entity.pdbx_description
1 polymer ?
#
loop_
_entity_poly.entity_id
_entity_poly.type
_entity_poly.pdbx_seq_one_letter_code
_entity_poly.pdbx_strand_id
1 'polypeptide(L)'
;MHHDPDGRLTAQARRVLPALMRIFDALAVQATEQTPDSALAPLAESGALVRRGPSDGHLQLGRARRAALALGLEHEPHTLLFCDLDRALHWAERHPKELERAARHIGRYDFTVLGRTPRAFGSHPRAQRDTEAIVNHVFAQEGGLAWDVTAAARGVSRRAAQAILAGCPDETIGTDVSWPLFVQRAGGLTLGYLATEGLEFETPDRFGDEIAAAGGLDAWLAALDADPRQWALRLDIARVEVAAAVPYTSTARQH
;
A
#
# COMPACT_ATOMS: atom_id res chain seq x y z
N MET A 1 -4.12 -2.60 -4.89
CA MET A 1 -3.92 -3.60 -5.98
C MET A 1 -4.20 -5.00 -5.43
N HIS A 2 -4.42 -6.01 -6.27
CA HIS A 2 -4.66 -7.38 -5.81
C HIS A 2 -3.87 -8.41 -6.64
N HIS A 3 -3.04 -9.21 -5.97
CA HIS A 3 -2.32 -10.33 -6.54
C HIS A 3 -2.49 -11.52 -5.59
N ASP A 4 -3.30 -12.51 -5.97
CA ASP A 4 -3.58 -13.71 -5.16
C ASP A 4 -3.67 -14.95 -6.04
N PRO A 5 -2.54 -15.44 -6.59
CA PRO A 5 -2.53 -16.56 -7.54
C PRO A 5 -3.08 -17.86 -6.95
N ASP A 6 -2.99 -18.04 -5.64
CA ASP A 6 -3.47 -19.22 -4.92
C ASP A 6 -4.92 -19.05 -4.41
N GLY A 7 -5.53 -17.87 -4.56
CA GLY A 7 -6.87 -17.58 -4.05
C GLY A 7 -6.99 -17.64 -2.52
N ARG A 8 -5.88 -17.47 -1.78
CA ARG A 8 -5.81 -17.61 -0.31
C ARG A 8 -6.68 -16.57 0.41
N LEU A 9 -6.97 -15.44 -0.22
CA LEU A 9 -7.77 -14.37 0.37
C LEU A 9 -9.28 -14.53 0.14
N THR A 10 -9.72 -15.49 -0.67
CA THR A 10 -11.14 -15.63 -1.06
C THR A 10 -12.09 -15.71 0.14
N ALA A 11 -11.74 -16.53 1.14
CA ALA A 11 -12.56 -16.70 2.34
C ALA A 11 -12.61 -15.43 3.21
N GLN A 12 -11.48 -14.71 3.32
CA GLN A 12 -11.42 -13.43 4.02
C GLN A 12 -12.23 -12.36 3.26
N ALA A 13 -12.07 -12.27 1.95
CA ALA A 13 -12.82 -11.35 1.10
C ALA A 13 -14.33 -11.52 1.28
N ARG A 14 -14.85 -12.74 1.18
CA ARG A 14 -16.30 -13.01 1.38
C ARG A 14 -16.80 -12.56 2.75
N ARG A 15 -16.00 -12.75 3.80
CA ARG A 15 -16.36 -12.36 5.18
C ARG A 15 -16.31 -10.85 5.40
N VAL A 16 -15.33 -10.17 4.79
CA VAL A 16 -14.98 -8.78 5.13
C VAL A 16 -15.58 -7.75 4.18
N LEU A 17 -15.87 -8.11 2.93
CA LEU A 17 -16.45 -7.19 1.93
C LEU A 17 -17.70 -6.43 2.42
N PRO A 18 -18.65 -7.06 3.15
CA PRO A 18 -19.79 -6.32 3.71
C PRO A 18 -19.40 -5.20 4.68
N ALA A 19 -18.27 -5.30 5.38
CA ALA A 19 -17.76 -4.22 6.21
C ALA A 19 -17.18 -3.09 5.35
N LEU A 20 -16.39 -3.43 4.31
CA LEU A 20 -15.84 -2.44 3.38
C LEU A 20 -16.94 -1.65 2.67
N MET A 21 -17.99 -2.31 2.19
CA MET A 21 -19.13 -1.67 1.51
C MET A 21 -19.96 -0.75 2.42
N ARG A 22 -19.83 -0.88 3.75
CA ARG A 22 -20.47 0.07 4.69
C ARG A 22 -19.63 1.32 4.91
N ILE A 23 -18.32 1.24 4.66
CA ILE A 23 -17.37 2.34 4.88
C ILE A 23 -17.18 3.15 3.60
N PHE A 24 -17.19 2.49 2.45
CA PHE A 24 -16.93 3.09 1.14
C PHE A 24 -18.14 2.96 0.23
N ASP A 25 -18.45 4.05 -0.49
CA ASP A 25 -19.56 4.09 -1.44
C ASP A 25 -19.32 3.20 -2.68
N ALA A 26 -18.05 2.94 -3.02
CA ALA A 26 -17.65 2.13 -4.15
C ALA A 26 -16.27 1.48 -3.92
N LEU A 27 -16.00 0.41 -4.65
CA LEU A 27 -14.73 -0.32 -4.62
C LEU A 27 -14.21 -0.52 -6.05
N ALA A 28 -12.92 -0.27 -6.24
CA ALA A 28 -12.21 -0.51 -7.49
C ALA A 28 -10.98 -1.38 -7.20
N VAL A 29 -10.83 -2.49 -7.94
CA VAL A 29 -9.76 -3.47 -7.76
C VAL A 29 -9.06 -3.73 -9.08
N GLN A 30 -7.80 -3.31 -9.16
CA GLN A 30 -6.87 -3.79 -10.18
C GLN A 30 -6.24 -5.10 -9.70
N ALA A 31 -6.67 -6.20 -10.30
CA ALA A 31 -6.15 -7.54 -10.06
C ALA A 31 -5.08 -7.92 -11.09
N THR A 32 -4.20 -8.85 -10.73
CA THR A 32 -3.29 -9.48 -11.71
C THR A 32 -4.00 -10.57 -12.51
N GLU A 33 -3.56 -10.81 -13.75
CA GLU A 33 -4.04 -11.91 -14.60
C GLU A 33 -3.84 -13.30 -13.97
N GLN A 34 -2.90 -13.42 -13.03
CA GLN A 34 -2.62 -14.65 -12.29
C GLN A 34 -3.66 -14.92 -11.19
N THR A 35 -4.45 -13.93 -10.79
CA THR A 35 -5.48 -14.11 -9.77
C THR A 35 -6.68 -14.87 -10.36
N PRO A 36 -7.09 -16.01 -9.78
CA PRO A 36 -8.12 -16.86 -10.36
C PRO A 36 -9.51 -16.23 -10.25
N ASP A 37 -10.40 -16.58 -11.18
CA ASP A 37 -11.79 -16.11 -11.22
C ASP A 37 -12.52 -16.34 -9.90
N SER A 38 -12.26 -17.46 -9.23
CA SER A 38 -12.85 -17.81 -7.93
C SER A 38 -12.51 -16.81 -6.82
N ALA A 39 -11.31 -16.22 -6.86
CA ALA A 39 -10.87 -15.20 -5.91
C ALA A 39 -11.46 -13.81 -6.23
N LEU A 40 -11.75 -13.54 -7.50
CA LEU A 40 -12.36 -12.28 -7.94
C LEU A 40 -13.89 -12.28 -7.86
N ALA A 41 -14.53 -13.45 -7.90
CA ALA A 41 -15.99 -13.58 -7.86
C ALA A 41 -16.64 -12.83 -6.69
N PRO A 42 -16.14 -12.91 -5.42
CA PRO A 42 -16.71 -12.14 -4.32
C PRO A 42 -16.69 -10.62 -4.55
N LEU A 43 -15.64 -10.11 -5.20
CA LEU A 43 -15.49 -8.68 -5.49
C LEU A 43 -16.45 -8.23 -6.59
N ALA A 44 -16.60 -9.04 -7.65
CA ALA A 44 -17.56 -8.75 -8.71
C ALA A 44 -19.01 -8.85 -8.20
N GLU A 45 -19.32 -9.87 -7.39
CA GLU A 45 -20.62 -10.08 -6.75
C GLU A 45 -21.00 -8.92 -5.81
N SER A 46 -20.02 -8.24 -5.21
CA SER A 46 -20.26 -7.07 -4.36
C SER A 46 -20.50 -5.77 -5.14
N GLY A 47 -20.39 -5.80 -6.47
CA GLY A 47 -20.50 -4.63 -7.33
C GLY A 47 -19.23 -3.80 -7.45
N ALA A 48 -18.08 -4.32 -7.01
CA ALA A 48 -16.80 -3.65 -7.21
C ALA A 48 -16.44 -3.61 -8.72
N LEU A 49 -15.82 -2.52 -9.17
CA LEU A 49 -15.16 -2.49 -10.47
C LEU A 49 -13.88 -3.32 -10.40
N VAL A 50 -13.84 -4.44 -11.11
CA VAL A 50 -12.66 -5.32 -11.15
C VAL A 50 -12.07 -5.31 -12.55
N ARG A 51 -10.78 -4.98 -12.66
CA ARG A 51 -10.02 -5.04 -13.91
C ARG A 51 -8.77 -5.90 -13.70
N ARG A 52 -8.42 -6.69 -14.71
CA ARG A 52 -7.17 -7.46 -14.73
C ARG A 52 -6.09 -6.71 -15.47
N GLY A 53 -4.84 -6.97 -15.10
CA GLY A 53 -3.67 -6.53 -15.84
C GLY A 53 -2.46 -7.44 -15.57
N PRO A 54 -1.35 -7.20 -16.28
CA PRO A 54 -0.15 -8.01 -16.14
C PRO A 54 0.43 -7.94 -14.73
N SER A 55 1.15 -8.99 -14.35
CA SER A 55 1.98 -9.02 -13.14
C SER A 55 3.41 -8.64 -13.51
N ASP A 56 3.77 -7.37 -13.33
CA ASP A 56 5.11 -6.86 -13.68
C ASP A 56 6.16 -7.12 -12.59
N GLY A 57 5.82 -7.92 -11.58
CA GLY A 57 6.65 -8.20 -10.41
C GLY A 57 6.73 -7.04 -9.41
N HIS A 58 7.35 -7.30 -8.26
CA HIS A 58 7.37 -6.35 -7.13
C HIS A 58 8.05 -5.02 -7.47
N LEU A 59 9.10 -5.02 -8.30
CA LEU A 59 9.87 -3.80 -8.58
C LEU A 59 9.14 -2.83 -9.52
N GLN A 60 8.24 -3.30 -10.37
CA GLN A 60 7.47 -2.49 -11.32
C GLN A 60 6.02 -2.30 -10.86
N LEU A 61 5.78 -2.44 -9.55
CA LEU A 61 4.43 -2.40 -8.98
C LEU A 61 3.73 -1.05 -9.19
N GLY A 62 4.47 0.02 -9.44
CA GLY A 62 3.94 1.34 -9.76
C GLY A 62 3.00 1.34 -10.97
N ARG A 63 3.22 0.51 -12.00
CA ARG A 63 2.28 0.37 -13.13
C ARG A 63 0.90 -0.10 -12.66
N ALA A 64 0.86 -1.17 -11.87
CA ALA A 64 -0.37 -1.71 -11.32
C ALA A 64 -1.04 -0.72 -10.34
N ARG A 65 -0.25 0.01 -9.54
CA ARG A 65 -0.76 1.05 -8.64
C ARG A 65 -1.38 2.22 -9.40
N ARG A 66 -0.74 2.68 -10.49
CA ARG A 66 -1.29 3.73 -11.37
C ARG A 66 -2.58 3.28 -12.05
N ALA A 67 -2.62 2.04 -12.54
CA ALA A 67 -3.83 1.45 -13.12
C ALA A 67 -4.97 1.36 -12.09
N ALA A 68 -4.68 0.95 -10.86
CA ALA A 68 -5.65 0.95 -9.77
C ALA A 68 -6.16 2.35 -9.42
N LEU A 69 -5.28 3.35 -9.40
CA LEU A 69 -5.64 4.74 -9.14
C LEU A 69 -6.54 5.30 -10.25
N ALA A 70 -6.23 5.00 -11.52
CA ALA A 70 -7.05 5.38 -12.67
C ALA A 70 -8.43 4.69 -12.65
N LEU A 71 -8.47 3.39 -12.34
CA LEU A 71 -9.72 2.64 -12.20
C LEU A 71 -10.61 3.24 -11.10
N GLY A 72 -10.03 3.64 -9.96
CA GLY A 72 -10.77 4.30 -8.89
C GLY A 72 -11.39 5.64 -9.31
N LEU A 73 -10.77 6.37 -10.25
CA LEU A 73 -11.31 7.62 -10.77
C LEU A 73 -12.55 7.45 -11.66
N GLU A 74 -12.81 6.25 -12.20
CA GLU A 74 -14.00 5.97 -13.02
C GLU A 74 -15.31 6.08 -12.21
N HIS A 75 -15.24 5.97 -10.88
CA HIS A 75 -16.36 6.23 -9.98
C HIS A 75 -16.60 7.72 -9.69
N GLU A 76 -15.80 8.62 -10.26
CA GLU A 76 -15.83 10.05 -9.96
C GLU A 76 -15.84 10.33 -8.44
N PRO A 77 -14.86 9.84 -7.67
CA PRO A 77 -14.81 10.08 -6.24
C PRO A 77 -14.40 11.53 -5.95
N HIS A 78 -14.78 12.06 -4.78
CA HIS A 78 -14.10 13.24 -4.23
C HIS A 78 -12.69 12.89 -3.73
N THR A 79 -12.59 11.77 -2.98
CA THR A 79 -11.36 11.25 -2.39
C THR A 79 -11.35 9.72 -2.46
N LEU A 80 -10.17 9.16 -2.70
CA LEU A 80 -9.88 7.72 -2.76
C LEU A 80 -9.10 7.31 -1.51
N LEU A 81 -9.46 6.18 -0.90
CA LEU A 81 -8.51 5.42 -0.09
C LEU A 81 -7.85 4.38 -0.99
N PHE A 82 -6.57 4.58 -1.26
CA PHE A 82 -5.75 3.67 -2.05
C PHE A 82 -5.02 2.72 -1.11
N CYS A 83 -5.16 1.40 -1.33
CA CYS A 83 -4.47 0.37 -0.54
C CYS A 83 -4.38 -0.94 -1.33
N ASP A 84 -3.47 -1.83 -0.92
CA ASP A 84 -3.47 -3.22 -1.38
C ASP A 84 -4.62 -4.00 -0.73
N LEU A 85 -5.21 -4.93 -1.48
CA LEU A 85 -6.48 -5.53 -1.08
C LEU A 85 -6.33 -6.40 0.17
N ASP A 86 -5.22 -7.14 0.31
CA ASP A 86 -4.93 -7.91 1.53
C ASP A 86 -4.86 -7.00 2.76
N ARG A 87 -4.16 -5.87 2.64
CA ARG A 87 -4.11 -4.85 3.70
C ARG A 87 -5.48 -4.24 4.00
N ALA A 88 -6.28 -3.92 2.98
CA ALA A 88 -7.61 -3.38 3.17
C ALA A 88 -8.56 -4.37 3.86
N LEU A 89 -8.48 -5.66 3.48
CA LEU A 89 -9.23 -6.74 4.12
C LEU A 89 -8.81 -6.92 5.58
N HIS A 90 -7.51 -6.99 5.84
CA HIS A 90 -6.98 -7.07 7.20
C HIS A 90 -7.41 -5.89 8.07
N TRP A 91 -7.27 -4.66 7.55
CA TRP A 91 -7.66 -3.44 8.26
C TRP A 91 -9.16 -3.45 8.60
N ALA A 92 -10.01 -3.77 7.63
CA ALA A 92 -11.45 -3.84 7.84
C ALA A 92 -11.86 -4.94 8.84
N GLU A 93 -11.12 -6.05 8.89
CA GLU A 93 -11.39 -7.15 9.80
C GLU A 93 -10.94 -6.85 11.24
N ARG A 94 -9.72 -6.33 11.41
CA ARG A 94 -9.07 -6.20 12.72
C ARG A 94 -9.27 -4.82 13.34
N HIS A 95 -9.37 -3.79 12.50
CA HIS A 95 -9.45 -2.38 12.92
C HIS A 95 -10.57 -1.58 12.19
N PRO A 96 -11.82 -2.08 12.08
CA PRO A 96 -12.87 -1.44 11.27
C PRO A 96 -13.18 0.00 11.67
N LYS A 97 -13.26 0.28 12.98
CA LYS A 97 -13.51 1.63 13.49
C LYS A 97 -12.39 2.60 13.16
N GLU A 98 -11.16 2.10 13.04
CA GLU A 98 -10.04 2.92 12.62
C GLU A 98 -10.08 3.20 11.13
N LEU A 99 -10.43 2.20 10.31
CA LEU A 99 -10.61 2.37 8.88
C LEU A 99 -11.69 3.43 8.58
N GLU A 100 -12.82 3.41 9.30
CA GLU A 100 -13.85 4.46 9.21
C GLU A 100 -13.31 5.85 9.54
N ARG A 101 -12.47 5.97 10.58
CA ARG A 101 -11.85 7.26 10.94
C ARG A 101 -10.85 7.70 9.88
N ALA A 102 -10.06 6.79 9.33
CA ALA A 102 -9.11 7.06 8.26
C ALA A 102 -9.83 7.53 6.99
N ALA A 103 -10.91 6.85 6.58
CA ALA A 103 -11.73 7.24 5.44
C ALA A 103 -12.32 8.66 5.57
N ARG A 104 -12.70 9.07 6.78
CA ARG A 104 -13.12 10.47 7.06
C ARG A 104 -11.95 11.45 7.09
N HIS A 105 -10.78 11.02 7.56
CA HIS A 105 -9.60 11.87 7.69
C HIS A 105 -9.01 12.26 6.34
N ILE A 106 -8.95 11.32 5.39
CA ILE A 106 -8.27 11.53 4.11
C ILE A 106 -8.87 12.67 3.27
N GLY A 107 -10.14 13.04 3.50
CA GLY A 107 -10.78 14.18 2.83
C GLY A 107 -10.26 15.56 3.26
N ARG A 108 -9.40 15.63 4.29
CA ARG A 108 -8.83 16.90 4.80
C ARG A 108 -7.64 17.40 3.99
N TYR A 109 -7.03 16.52 3.20
CA TYR A 109 -5.83 16.81 2.43
C TYR A 109 -5.99 16.28 1.01
N ASP A 110 -5.16 16.75 0.09
CA ASP A 110 -5.14 16.21 -1.27
C ASP A 110 -4.41 14.89 -1.35
N PHE A 111 -3.38 14.73 -0.53
CA PHE A 111 -2.64 13.49 -0.44
C PHE A 111 -2.30 13.22 1.02
N THR A 112 -2.86 12.15 1.58
CA THR A 112 -2.56 11.69 2.93
C THR A 112 -1.70 10.43 2.85
N VAL A 113 -0.54 10.43 3.49
CA VAL A 113 0.19 9.19 3.75
C VAL A 113 -0.43 8.50 4.97
N LEU A 114 -0.90 7.27 4.78
CA LEU A 114 -1.36 6.41 5.87
C LEU A 114 -0.19 5.50 6.25
N GLY A 115 0.54 5.89 7.29
CA GLY A 115 1.69 5.13 7.81
C GLY A 115 1.29 4.18 8.93
N ARG A 116 2.21 3.33 9.36
CA ARG A 116 2.02 2.45 10.53
C ARG A 116 2.40 3.17 11.82
N THR A 117 1.73 2.86 12.91
CA THR A 117 2.25 3.19 14.24
C THR A 117 3.56 2.43 14.51
N PRO A 118 4.34 2.82 15.54
CA PRO A 118 5.51 2.05 15.95
C PRO A 118 5.21 0.57 16.25
N ARG A 119 4.03 0.26 16.82
CA ARG A 119 3.62 -1.11 17.12
C ARG A 119 3.27 -1.87 15.84
N ALA A 120 2.46 -1.31 14.97
CA ALA A 120 2.09 -1.92 13.70
C ALA A 120 3.31 -2.13 12.79
N PHE A 121 4.23 -1.16 12.73
CA PHE A 121 5.52 -1.31 12.06
C PHE A 121 6.33 -2.47 12.67
N GLY A 122 6.37 -2.54 14.00
CA GLY A 122 7.03 -3.60 14.77
C GLY A 122 6.51 -5.01 14.52
N SER A 123 5.29 -5.19 14.04
CA SER A 123 4.71 -6.52 13.76
C SER A 123 5.30 -7.22 12.51
N HIS A 124 5.98 -6.49 11.63
CA HIS A 124 6.53 -7.02 10.38
C HIS A 124 7.85 -7.77 10.61
N PRO A 125 8.25 -8.69 9.72
CA PRO A 125 9.57 -9.35 9.77
C PRO A 125 10.70 -8.32 9.82
N ARG A 126 11.81 -8.65 10.49
CA ARG A 126 12.94 -7.75 10.64
C ARG A 126 13.53 -7.32 9.30
N ALA A 127 13.65 -8.25 8.34
CA ALA A 127 14.17 -7.92 7.02
C ALA A 127 13.37 -6.78 6.35
N GLN A 128 12.05 -6.74 6.56
CA GLN A 128 11.19 -5.68 6.06
C GLN A 128 11.36 -4.39 6.87
N ARG A 129 11.30 -4.46 8.20
CA ARG A 129 11.43 -3.27 9.08
C ARG A 129 12.75 -2.54 8.89
N ASP A 130 13.86 -3.29 8.85
CA ASP A 130 15.21 -2.71 8.78
C ASP A 130 15.41 -2.00 7.44
N THR A 131 14.92 -2.56 6.33
CA THR A 131 15.04 -1.93 5.00
C THR A 131 14.08 -0.77 4.83
N GLU A 132 12.83 -0.88 5.30
CA GLU A 132 11.84 0.20 5.21
C GLU A 132 12.22 1.39 6.10
N ALA A 133 12.93 1.17 7.21
CA ALA A 133 13.48 2.24 8.04
C ALA A 133 14.50 3.10 7.27
N ILE A 134 15.31 2.50 6.38
CA ILE A 134 16.23 3.24 5.50
C ILE A 134 15.44 4.11 4.53
N VAL A 135 14.39 3.57 3.93
CA VAL A 135 13.51 4.31 2.99
C VAL A 135 12.84 5.50 3.69
N ASN A 136 12.25 5.27 4.87
CA ASN A 136 11.62 6.31 5.67
C ASN A 136 12.63 7.39 6.08
N HIS A 137 13.89 7.02 6.39
CA HIS A 137 14.96 7.97 6.68
C HIS A 137 15.27 8.87 5.48
N VAL A 138 15.46 8.29 4.29
CA VAL A 138 15.73 9.04 3.06
C VAL A 138 14.56 9.95 2.70
N PHE A 139 13.32 9.44 2.78
CA PHE A 139 12.13 10.26 2.57
C PHE A 139 12.08 11.46 3.52
N ALA A 140 12.40 11.25 4.81
CA ALA A 140 12.43 12.33 5.79
C ALA A 140 13.51 13.39 5.48
N GLN A 141 14.67 12.98 4.96
CA GLN A 141 15.73 13.90 4.55
C GLN A 141 15.33 14.74 3.33
N GLU A 142 14.72 14.13 2.32
CA GLU A 142 14.38 14.80 1.06
C GLU A 142 13.07 15.59 1.13
N GLY A 143 12.08 15.09 1.88
CA GLY A 143 10.76 15.70 2.05
C GLY A 143 10.65 16.59 3.29
N GLY A 144 11.59 16.50 4.25
CA GLY A 144 11.50 17.21 5.53
C GLY A 144 10.39 16.71 6.45
N LEU A 145 9.87 15.50 6.19
CA LEU A 145 8.70 14.92 6.84
C LEU A 145 9.02 13.52 7.37
N ALA A 146 9.08 13.37 8.70
CA ALA A 146 9.38 12.10 9.36
C ALA A 146 8.16 11.16 9.38
N TRP A 147 7.82 10.60 8.23
CA TRP A 147 6.64 9.74 8.04
C TRP A 147 7.03 8.30 7.71
N ASP A 148 6.19 7.35 8.12
CA ASP A 148 6.24 5.99 7.56
C ASP A 148 5.52 5.99 6.21
N VAL A 149 6.31 5.93 5.14
CA VAL A 149 5.79 5.97 3.76
C VAL A 149 5.68 4.60 3.11
N THR A 150 6.22 3.55 3.70
CA THR A 150 6.35 2.23 3.06
C THR A 150 5.15 1.31 3.29
N ALA A 151 4.13 1.75 4.04
CA ALA A 151 2.88 1.02 4.20
C ALA A 151 1.98 1.02 2.95
N ALA A 152 2.33 1.82 1.93
CA ALA A 152 1.68 1.91 0.62
C ALA A 152 0.17 2.24 0.63
N ALA A 153 -0.36 2.71 1.75
CA ALA A 153 -1.75 3.15 1.90
C ALA A 153 -1.83 4.68 1.85
N ARG A 154 -2.79 5.21 1.08
CA ARG A 154 -2.91 6.66 0.84
C ARG A 154 -4.36 7.12 0.86
N GLY A 155 -4.57 8.34 1.33
CA GLY A 155 -5.72 9.15 0.93
C GLY A 155 -5.35 9.99 -0.29
N VAL A 156 -6.17 10.00 -1.34
CA VAL A 156 -5.85 10.75 -2.57
C VAL A 156 -7.11 11.47 -3.06
N SER A 157 -7.10 12.81 -3.07
CA SER A 157 -8.17 13.59 -3.69
C SER A 157 -8.18 13.39 -5.21
N ARG A 158 -9.33 13.61 -5.85
CA ARG A 158 -9.44 13.50 -7.32
C ARG A 158 -8.34 14.30 -8.04
N ARG A 159 -8.09 15.54 -7.59
CA ARG A 159 -7.08 16.41 -8.21
C ARG A 159 -5.65 15.93 -7.99
N ALA A 160 -5.32 15.38 -6.82
CA ALA A 160 -4.01 14.77 -6.60
C ALA A 160 -3.82 13.51 -7.45
N ALA A 161 -4.84 12.65 -7.55
CA ALA A 161 -4.78 11.46 -8.38
C ALA A 161 -4.54 11.82 -9.85
N GLN A 162 -5.27 12.81 -10.38
CA GLN A 162 -5.08 13.32 -11.73
C GLN A 162 -3.68 13.92 -11.93
N ALA A 163 -3.16 14.69 -10.97
CA ALA A 163 -1.81 15.24 -11.04
C ALA A 163 -0.73 14.16 -11.07
N ILE A 164 -0.85 13.13 -10.22
CA ILE A 164 0.08 11.99 -10.17
C ILE A 164 0.05 11.23 -11.50
N LEU A 165 -1.15 10.93 -12.02
CA LEU A 165 -1.30 10.21 -13.29
C LEU A 165 -0.76 11.02 -14.48
N ALA A 166 -0.91 12.34 -14.47
CA ALA A 166 -0.43 13.19 -15.55
C ALA A 166 1.08 13.51 -15.48
N GLY A 167 1.67 13.58 -14.28
CA GLY A 167 2.99 14.20 -14.09
C GLY A 167 4.03 13.40 -13.33
N CYS A 168 3.68 12.38 -12.55
CA CYS A 168 4.66 11.54 -11.87
C CYS A 168 5.02 10.34 -12.77
N PRO A 169 6.27 10.23 -13.27
CA PRO A 169 6.65 9.18 -14.23
C PRO A 169 7.04 7.86 -13.56
N ASP A 170 7.05 7.78 -12.23
CA ASP A 170 7.49 6.59 -11.52
C ASP A 170 6.48 5.44 -11.67
N GLU A 171 6.95 4.37 -12.29
CA GLU A 171 6.21 3.13 -12.52
C GLU A 171 6.74 1.97 -11.68
N THR A 172 7.67 2.24 -10.76
CA THR A 172 8.31 1.25 -9.88
C THR A 172 7.62 1.14 -8.53
N ILE A 173 8.08 0.25 -7.64
CA ILE A 173 7.63 0.24 -6.24
C ILE A 173 7.95 1.55 -5.50
N GLY A 174 8.89 2.34 -6.05
CA GLY A 174 9.28 3.66 -5.57
C GLY A 174 8.16 4.69 -5.49
N THR A 175 6.96 4.41 -6.04
CA THR A 175 5.76 5.24 -5.85
C THR A 175 5.45 5.52 -4.39
N ASP A 176 5.92 4.67 -3.47
CA ASP A 176 5.76 4.91 -2.04
C ASP A 176 6.48 6.17 -1.55
N VAL A 177 7.55 6.55 -2.23
CA VAL A 177 8.38 7.73 -1.99
C VAL A 177 8.07 8.83 -3.02
N SER A 178 8.03 8.48 -4.30
CA SER A 178 7.93 9.48 -5.37
C SER A 178 6.57 10.15 -5.45
N TRP A 179 5.46 9.49 -5.14
CA TRP A 179 4.14 10.14 -5.13
C TRP A 179 4.03 11.25 -4.07
N PRO A 180 4.31 11.01 -2.78
CA PRO A 180 4.27 12.09 -1.79
C PRO A 180 5.26 13.21 -2.12
N LEU A 181 6.48 12.91 -2.57
CA LEU A 181 7.46 13.93 -2.98
C LEU A 181 6.99 14.72 -4.22
N PHE A 182 6.44 14.05 -5.23
CA PHE A 182 5.86 14.68 -6.41
C PHE A 182 4.75 15.68 -6.02
N VAL A 183 3.80 15.24 -5.18
CA VAL A 183 2.72 16.10 -4.70
C VAL A 183 3.27 17.29 -3.91
N GLN A 184 4.28 17.07 -3.07
CA GLN A 184 4.94 18.13 -2.32
C GLN A 184 5.59 19.18 -3.23
N ARG A 185 6.31 18.73 -4.27
CA ARG A 185 7.08 19.61 -5.16
C ARG A 185 6.24 20.26 -6.25
N ALA A 186 5.13 19.66 -6.66
CA ALA A 186 4.22 20.25 -7.64
C ALA A 186 3.64 21.60 -7.17
N GLY A 187 3.48 21.79 -5.86
CA GLY A 187 2.87 22.98 -5.28
C GLY A 187 1.35 23.02 -5.49
N GLY A 188 0.63 23.72 -4.59
CA GLY A 188 -0.82 23.89 -4.71
C GLY A 188 -1.69 22.69 -4.30
N LEU A 189 -1.07 21.59 -3.84
CA LEU A 189 -1.72 20.43 -3.22
C LEU A 189 -1.32 20.35 -1.74
N THR A 190 -2.25 19.92 -0.89
CA THR A 190 -2.04 19.76 0.55
C THR A 190 -1.67 18.33 0.90
N LEU A 191 -0.73 18.18 1.84
CA LEU A 191 -0.23 16.89 2.32
C LEU A 191 -0.64 16.65 3.77
N GLY A 192 -1.01 15.42 4.08
CA GLY A 192 -1.35 14.97 5.43
C GLY A 192 -0.68 13.65 5.78
N TYR A 193 -0.67 13.33 7.08
CA TYR A 193 -0.19 12.05 7.60
C TYR A 193 -1.08 11.54 8.71
N LEU A 194 -1.35 10.24 8.69
CA LEU A 194 -2.04 9.53 9.75
C LEU A 194 -1.33 8.21 10.01
N ALA A 195 -0.82 8.03 11.23
CA ALA A 195 -0.32 6.74 11.69
C ALA A 195 -1.50 5.83 12.07
N THR A 196 -1.42 4.56 11.70
CA THR A 196 -2.52 3.59 11.75
C THR A 196 -2.04 2.25 12.27
N GLU A 197 -2.91 1.57 13.00
CA GLU A 197 -2.69 0.23 13.52
C GLU A 197 -3.16 -0.84 12.53
N GLY A 198 -4.17 -0.53 11.72
CA GLY A 198 -4.74 -1.48 10.76
C GLY A 198 -3.82 -1.84 9.59
N LEU A 199 -2.66 -1.21 9.49
CA LEU A 199 -1.60 -1.55 8.54
C LEU A 199 -0.51 -2.44 9.16
N GLU A 200 -0.79 -3.09 10.30
CA GLU A 200 0.04 -4.16 10.85
C GLU A 200 0.18 -5.34 9.88
N PHE A 201 1.09 -6.27 10.20
CA PHE A 201 1.50 -7.32 9.27
C PHE A 201 0.35 -8.28 8.96
N GLU A 202 -0.21 -8.15 7.76
CA GLU A 202 -1.39 -8.86 7.29
C GLU A 202 -1.12 -10.23 6.70
N THR A 203 0.13 -10.51 6.32
CA THR A 203 0.49 -11.76 5.65
C THR A 203 0.08 -13.02 6.43
N PRO A 204 0.17 -13.09 7.77
CA PRO A 204 -0.32 -14.22 8.56
C PRO A 204 -1.75 -14.66 8.26
N ASP A 205 -2.63 -13.77 7.79
CA ASP A 205 -4.02 -14.10 7.44
C ASP A 205 -4.14 -15.16 6.34
N ARG A 206 -3.08 -15.36 5.54
CA ARG A 206 -3.03 -16.29 4.39
C ARG A 206 -2.22 -17.57 4.63
N PHE A 207 -1.50 -17.65 5.76
CA PHE A 207 -0.48 -18.67 6.00
C PHE A 207 -0.70 -19.38 7.35
N GLY A 208 -1.95 -19.55 7.77
CA GLY A 208 -2.30 -20.14 9.07
C GLY A 208 -1.72 -21.55 9.27
N ASP A 209 -1.78 -22.39 8.24
CA ASP A 209 -1.26 -23.76 8.28
C ASP A 209 0.27 -23.77 8.36
N GLU A 210 0.94 -22.92 7.59
CA GLU A 210 2.41 -22.78 7.61
C GLU A 210 2.91 -22.21 8.95
N ILE A 211 2.15 -21.29 9.55
CA ILE A 211 2.44 -20.75 10.89
C ILE A 211 2.29 -21.84 11.95
N ALA A 212 1.22 -22.64 11.88
CA ALA A 212 1.03 -23.76 12.80
C ALA A 212 2.16 -24.80 12.64
N ALA A 213 2.54 -25.14 11.41
CA ALA A 213 3.63 -26.06 11.11
C ALA A 213 5.00 -25.54 11.59
N ALA A 214 5.23 -24.22 11.56
CA ALA A 214 6.44 -23.59 12.07
C ALA A 214 6.50 -23.55 13.62
N GLY A 215 5.41 -23.89 14.32
CA GLY A 215 5.33 -23.83 15.78
C GLY A 215 4.86 -22.48 16.33
N GLY A 216 4.21 -21.66 15.52
CA GLY A 216 3.64 -20.37 15.89
C GLY A 216 4.23 -19.20 15.10
N LEU A 217 3.62 -18.02 15.28
CA LEU A 217 3.95 -16.82 14.50
C LEU A 217 5.41 -16.39 14.68
N ASP A 218 5.92 -16.39 15.91
CA ASP A 218 7.29 -15.97 16.21
C ASP A 218 8.33 -16.86 15.51
N ALA A 219 8.11 -18.18 15.51
CA ALA A 219 8.98 -19.13 14.85
C ALA A 219 8.92 -18.99 13.33
N TRP A 220 7.73 -18.73 12.78
CA TRP A 220 7.55 -18.47 11.36
C TRP A 220 8.24 -17.17 10.92
N LEU A 221 8.10 -16.08 11.69
CA LEU A 221 8.81 -14.81 11.44
C LEU A 221 10.33 -14.98 11.53
N ALA A 222 10.82 -15.71 12.54
CA ALA A 222 12.24 -16.00 12.68
C ALA A 222 12.78 -16.81 11.48
N ALA A 223 12.00 -17.73 10.93
CA ALA A 223 12.36 -18.48 9.74
C ALA A 223 12.42 -17.59 8.48
N LEU A 224 11.49 -16.65 8.33
CA LEU A 224 11.55 -15.65 7.25
C LEU A 224 12.81 -14.79 7.36
N ASP A 225 13.12 -14.31 8.56
CA ASP A 225 14.31 -13.48 8.81
C ASP A 225 15.62 -14.26 8.70
N ALA A 226 15.59 -15.59 8.84
CA ALA A 226 16.75 -16.45 8.63
C ALA A 226 17.02 -16.75 7.13
N ASP A 227 16.07 -16.51 6.23
CA ASP A 227 16.24 -16.75 4.80
C ASP A 227 16.93 -15.55 4.11
N PRO A 228 18.18 -15.69 3.64
CA PRO A 228 18.91 -14.60 2.98
C PRO A 228 18.22 -14.10 1.70
N ARG A 229 17.35 -14.89 1.07
CA ARG A 229 16.59 -14.47 -0.11
C ARG A 229 15.55 -13.41 0.24
N GLN A 230 14.97 -13.45 1.44
CA GLN A 230 14.04 -12.43 1.91
C GLN A 230 14.76 -11.09 2.11
N TRP A 231 15.98 -11.12 2.67
CA TRP A 231 16.83 -9.94 2.78
C TRP A 231 17.23 -9.38 1.43
N ALA A 232 17.67 -10.22 0.49
CA ALA A 232 18.02 -9.79 -0.86
C ALA A 232 16.85 -9.07 -1.56
N LEU A 233 15.65 -9.67 -1.51
CA LEU A 233 14.44 -9.07 -2.06
C LEU A 233 14.12 -7.70 -1.42
N ARG A 234 14.15 -7.62 -0.08
CA ARG A 234 13.83 -6.38 0.65
C ARG A 234 14.85 -5.28 0.42
N LEU A 235 16.13 -5.63 0.28
CA LEU A 235 17.19 -4.68 -0.09
C LEU A 235 16.98 -4.16 -1.53
N ASP A 236 16.58 -5.01 -2.47
CA ASP A 236 16.28 -4.57 -3.83
C ASP A 236 15.08 -3.62 -3.91
N ILE A 237 14.02 -3.90 -3.13
CA ILE A 237 12.86 -3.02 -2.99
C ILE A 237 13.30 -1.66 -2.42
N ALA A 238 13.99 -1.67 -1.28
CA ALA A 238 14.43 -0.43 -0.62
C ALA A 238 15.39 0.37 -1.51
N ARG A 239 16.27 -0.28 -2.28
CA ARG A 239 17.14 0.38 -3.25
C ARG A 239 16.33 1.14 -4.29
N VAL A 240 15.25 0.55 -4.82
CA VAL A 240 14.38 1.20 -5.81
C VAL A 240 13.61 2.37 -5.18
N GLU A 241 13.07 2.20 -3.97
CA GLU A 241 12.38 3.27 -3.26
C GLU A 241 13.29 4.45 -2.91
N VAL A 242 14.51 4.19 -2.43
CA VAL A 242 15.53 5.22 -2.20
C VAL A 242 15.91 5.92 -3.50
N ALA A 243 16.10 5.18 -4.60
CA ALA A 243 16.39 5.76 -5.91
C ALA A 243 15.27 6.67 -6.41
N ALA A 244 14.00 6.39 -6.05
CA ALA A 244 12.86 7.20 -6.41
C ALA A 244 12.83 8.58 -5.73
N ALA A 245 13.60 8.78 -4.64
CA ALA A 245 13.79 10.09 -4.02
C ALA A 245 14.75 11.00 -4.80
N VAL A 246 15.70 10.44 -5.56
CA VAL A 246 16.81 11.16 -6.20
C VAL A 246 16.34 12.33 -7.09
N PRO A 247 15.30 12.19 -7.94
CA PRO A 247 14.82 13.30 -8.77
C PRO A 247 14.30 14.52 -7.98
N TYR A 248 14.01 14.34 -6.68
CA TYR A 248 13.48 15.37 -5.79
C TYR A 248 14.55 15.98 -4.88
N THR A 249 15.81 15.55 -5.03
CA THR A 249 16.94 16.12 -4.29
C THR A 249 17.05 17.61 -4.58
N SER A 250 17.03 18.42 -3.52
CA SER A 250 17.13 19.86 -3.67
C SER A 250 18.57 20.21 -4.05
N THR A 251 18.79 20.78 -5.24
CA THR A 251 20.10 21.24 -5.74
C THR A 251 20.67 22.45 -4.98
N ALA A 252 20.28 22.66 -3.73
CA ALA A 252 20.65 23.79 -2.89
C ALA A 252 21.60 23.37 -1.75
N ARG A 253 22.73 22.74 -2.10
CA ARG A 253 23.93 22.67 -1.23
C ARG A 253 25.18 22.76 -2.10
N GLN A 254 25.34 23.89 -2.78
CA GLN A 254 26.64 24.37 -3.24
C GLN A 254 26.82 25.79 -2.72
N HIS A 255 27.26 25.89 -1.47
CA HIS A 255 27.97 27.05 -0.92
C HIS A 255 29.08 26.54 -0.02
#